data_AF-A0A5E4N122-F1
#
_entry.id   AF-A0A5E4N122-F1
#
_cell.length_a   1.000
_cell.length_b   1.000
_cell.length_c   1.000
_cell.angle_alpha   90.00
_cell.angle_beta   90.00
_cell.angle_gamma   90.00
#
_symmetry.space_group_name_H-M   'P 1'
#
loop_
_entity.id
_entity.type
_entity.pdbx_description
1 polymer ?
#
loop_
_entity_poly.entity_id
_entity_poly.type
_entity_poly.pdbx_seq_one_letter_code
_entity_poly.pdbx_strand_id
1 'polypeptide(L)'
;MFDPFEVALSRQIVQDQTTSYHYFSNKIKGSGTPVGNQKDSGRCWIFACLSVIRVPFMRKYNINKFEFSQAHIFFWDKIERSHFFLNAIVKCALSGHTLDSRTMMCLLNNPVEDGGNWSMAVNIIKKYGLMPKLNFPESYNSNKSTQLNDVLNSKASI
;
A
#
# COMPACT_ATOMS: atom_id res chain seq x y z
N MET A 1 -4.17 18.31 28.40
CA MET A 1 -3.10 17.30 28.31
C MET A 1 -2.23 17.70 27.15
N PHE A 2 -0.95 17.96 27.36
CA PHE A 2 -0.05 18.36 26.26
C PHE A 2 0.36 17.14 25.44
N ASP A 3 0.45 17.29 24.12
CA ASP A 3 1.03 16.25 23.25
C ASP A 3 2.54 16.16 23.51
N PRO A 4 3.07 14.99 23.94
CA PRO A 4 4.50 14.80 24.12
C PRO A 4 5.34 15.17 22.90
N PHE A 5 4.82 15.00 21.68
CA PHE A 5 5.55 15.35 20.46
C PHE A 5 5.71 16.86 20.29
N GLU A 6 4.69 17.65 20.64
CA GLU A 6 4.77 19.11 20.58
C GLU A 6 5.73 19.65 21.64
N VAL A 7 5.72 19.08 22.85
CA VAL A 7 6.58 19.51 23.95
C VAL A 7 8.05 19.12 23.73
N ALA A 8 8.29 17.95 23.14
CA ALA A 8 9.64 17.46 22.85
C ALA A 8 10.22 18.00 21.53
N LEU A 9 9.44 18.74 20.74
CA LEU A 9 9.89 19.27 19.45
C LEU A 9 10.95 20.36 19.64
N SER A 10 12.20 20.05 19.26
CA SER A 10 13.27 21.03 19.29
C SER A 10 13.12 22.04 18.16
N ARG A 11 12.73 23.27 18.51
CA ARG A 11 12.63 24.39 17.56
C ARG A 11 13.94 24.62 16.80
N GLN A 12 15.09 24.46 17.45
CA GLN A 12 16.39 24.66 16.83
C GLN A 12 16.62 23.68 15.68
N ILE A 13 16.35 22.40 15.90
CA ILE A 13 16.47 21.35 14.86
C ILE A 13 15.50 21.63 13.71
N VAL A 14 14.26 22.02 14.01
CA VAL A 14 13.27 22.34 12.96
C VAL A 14 13.72 23.54 12.14
N GLN A 15 14.26 24.59 12.76
CA GLN A 15 14.72 25.79 12.08
C GLN A 15 15.92 25.50 11.17
N ASP A 16 16.87 24.69 11.64
CA ASP A 16 18.02 24.24 10.86
C ASP A 16 17.56 23.37 9.66
N GLN A 17 16.60 22.45 9.88
CA GLN A 17 16.04 21.59 8.83
C GLN A 17 15.27 22.36 7.76
N THR A 18 14.44 23.33 8.17
CA THR A 18 13.57 24.08 7.26
C THR A 18 14.36 25.03 6.35
N THR A 19 15.47 25.58 6.85
CA THR A 19 16.28 26.57 6.09
C THR A 19 17.36 25.93 5.21
N SER A 20 17.91 24.76 5.57
CA SER A 20 19.08 24.19 4.90
C SER A 20 18.84 22.86 4.17
N TYR A 21 17.89 22.03 4.60
CA TYR A 21 17.87 20.61 4.20
C TYR A 21 16.88 20.22 3.09
N HIS A 22 16.01 21.14 2.63
CA HIS A 22 15.11 20.87 1.50
C HIS A 22 15.70 21.26 0.13
N TYR A 23 16.97 21.69 0.10
CA TYR A 23 17.72 21.91 -1.13
C TYR A 23 18.59 20.69 -1.45
N PHE A 24 18.35 20.09 -2.62
CA PHE A 24 19.08 18.92 -3.10
C PHE A 24 19.77 19.25 -4.43
N SER A 25 21.07 18.97 -4.54
CA SER A 25 21.86 19.19 -5.76
C SER A 25 21.38 18.30 -6.91
N ASN A 26 21.08 17.03 -6.62
CA ASN A 26 20.62 16.04 -7.59
C ASN A 26 19.13 15.75 -7.39
N LYS A 27 18.30 16.20 -8.35
CA LYS A 27 16.84 15.97 -8.34
C LYS A 27 16.42 15.15 -9.55
N ILE A 28 15.51 14.21 -9.33
CA ILE A 28 14.86 13.47 -10.41
C ILE A 28 13.95 14.44 -11.18
N LYS A 29 14.21 14.63 -12.48
CA LYS A 29 13.40 15.51 -13.34
C LYS A 29 12.01 14.90 -13.56
N GLY A 30 10.96 15.71 -13.41
CA GLY A 30 9.57 15.27 -13.55
C GLY A 30 9.00 14.69 -12.25
N SER A 31 9.12 15.42 -11.13
CA SER A 31 8.56 15.04 -9.84
C SER A 31 7.07 14.72 -10.00
N GLY A 32 6.71 13.48 -9.68
CA GLY A 32 5.37 12.94 -9.90
C GLY A 32 4.29 13.86 -9.35
N THR A 33 3.53 14.47 -10.25
CA THR A 33 2.46 15.41 -9.93
C THR A 33 1.15 14.78 -10.41
N PRO A 34 0.07 14.81 -9.60
CA PRO A 34 -0.03 15.32 -8.22
C PRO A 34 0.63 14.38 -7.18
N VAL A 35 0.78 14.88 -5.94
CA VAL A 35 1.14 14.05 -4.78
C VAL A 35 -0.03 13.12 -4.45
N GLY A 36 0.22 11.82 -4.37
CA GLY A 36 -0.80 10.83 -4.02
C GLY A 36 -1.13 10.85 -2.53
N ASN A 37 -2.37 10.54 -2.17
CA ASN A 37 -2.81 10.40 -0.78
C ASN A 37 -3.56 9.08 -0.60
N GLN A 38 -3.01 8.20 0.25
CA GLN A 38 -3.59 6.88 0.54
C GLN A 38 -4.76 6.92 1.53
N LYS A 39 -4.93 8.04 2.25
CA LYS A 39 -5.92 8.23 3.32
C LYS A 39 -5.85 7.12 4.38
N ASP A 40 -6.99 6.67 4.88
CA ASP A 40 -7.12 5.70 5.97
C ASP A 40 -7.00 4.26 5.42
N SER A 41 -5.87 3.99 4.74
CA SER A 41 -5.55 2.66 4.20
C SER A 41 -4.06 2.36 4.31
N GLY A 42 -3.69 1.08 4.39
CA GLY A 42 -2.31 0.61 4.52
C GLY A 42 -1.57 0.44 3.18
N ARG A 43 -1.92 1.23 2.16
CA ARG A 43 -1.48 1.03 0.76
C ARG A 43 -0.16 1.72 0.40
N CYS A 44 0.66 2.07 1.39
CA CYS A 44 1.90 2.83 1.19
C CYS A 44 2.84 2.22 0.14
N TRP A 45 2.97 0.89 0.15
CA TRP A 45 3.78 0.13 -0.79
C TRP A 45 3.30 0.26 -2.25
N ILE A 46 1.98 0.30 -2.48
CA ILE A 46 1.38 0.53 -3.80
C ILE A 46 1.66 1.97 -4.25
N PHE A 47 1.40 2.95 -3.38
CA PHE A 47 1.62 4.36 -3.69
C PHE A 47 3.10 4.65 -4.00
N ALA A 48 4.03 4.09 -3.22
CA ALA A 48 5.45 4.24 -3.45
C ALA A 48 5.88 3.61 -4.79
N CYS A 49 5.45 2.38 -5.06
CA CYS A 49 5.74 1.67 -6.30
C CYS A 49 5.25 2.45 -7.54
N LEU A 50 3.96 2.82 -7.57
CA LEU A 50 3.37 3.55 -8.69
C LEU A 50 3.93 4.97 -8.84
N SER A 51 4.36 5.60 -7.75
CA SER A 51 5.02 6.91 -7.78
C SER A 51 6.37 6.88 -8.48
N VAL A 52 7.10 5.77 -8.41
CA VAL A 52 8.36 5.58 -9.15
C VAL A 52 8.07 5.28 -10.62
N ILE A 53 7.14 4.36 -10.91
CA ILE A 53 6.85 3.89 -12.28
C ILE A 53 6.23 5.01 -13.15
N ARG A 54 5.46 5.93 -12.56
CA ARG A 54 4.85 7.03 -13.32
C ARG A 54 5.86 8.04 -13.86
N VAL A 55 7.02 8.21 -13.23
CA VAL A 55 8.01 9.24 -13.63
C VAL A 55 8.56 9.00 -15.05
N PRO A 56 9.05 7.81 -15.43
CA PRO A 56 9.44 7.55 -16.82
C PRO A 56 8.24 7.59 -17.80
N PHE A 57 7.04 7.17 -17.36
CA PHE A 57 5.83 7.24 -18.19
C PHE A 57 5.45 8.68 -18.53
N MET A 58 5.38 9.56 -17.53
CA MET A 58 5.11 10.99 -17.71
C MET A 58 6.13 11.66 -18.63
N ARG A 59 7.42 11.33 -18.47
CA ARG A 59 8.49 11.85 -19.34
C ARG A 59 8.33 11.39 -20.79
N LYS A 60 8.03 10.10 -21.01
CA LYS A 60 7.89 9.53 -22.36
C LYS A 60 6.72 10.16 -23.14
N TYR A 61 5.60 10.42 -22.46
CA TYR A 61 4.39 10.93 -23.10
C TYR A 61 4.19 12.45 -22.91
N ASN A 62 5.16 13.15 -22.32
CA ASN A 62 5.10 14.58 -22.03
C ASN A 62 3.82 15.00 -21.25
N ILE A 63 3.46 14.23 -20.22
CA ILE A 63 2.25 14.45 -19.40
C ILE A 63 2.63 15.14 -18.10
N ASN A 64 2.02 16.30 -17.83
CA ASN A 64 2.29 17.10 -16.63
C ASN A 64 1.67 16.53 -15.35
N LYS A 65 0.47 15.95 -15.42
CA LYS A 65 -0.26 15.41 -14.27
C LYS A 65 -0.75 14.00 -14.57
N PHE A 66 -0.26 13.02 -13.82
CA PHE A 66 -0.64 11.63 -14.03
C PHE A 66 -0.52 10.79 -12.75
N GLU A 67 -1.47 9.87 -12.60
CA GLU A 67 -1.45 8.81 -11.60
C GLU A 67 -1.92 7.50 -12.23
N PHE A 68 -1.23 6.42 -11.90
CA PHE A 68 -1.78 5.08 -12.06
C PHE A 68 -2.80 4.81 -10.95
N SER A 69 -3.80 3.99 -11.24
CA SER A 69 -4.83 3.60 -10.29
C SER A 69 -4.24 2.74 -9.18
N GLN A 70 -4.15 3.30 -7.98
CA GLN A 70 -3.78 2.56 -6.78
C GLN A 70 -4.91 1.58 -6.38
N ALA A 71 -6.17 2.01 -6.54
CA ALA A 71 -7.35 1.19 -6.31
C ALA A 71 -7.39 -0.07 -7.19
N HIS A 72 -6.91 -0.01 -8.44
CA HIS A 72 -6.84 -1.20 -9.32
C HIS A 72 -5.90 -2.27 -8.77
N ILE A 73 -4.70 -1.88 -8.35
CA ILE A 73 -3.72 -2.81 -7.76
C ILE A 73 -4.24 -3.33 -6.42
N PHE A 74 -4.86 -2.45 -5.61
CA PHE A 74 -5.44 -2.82 -4.33
C PHE A 74 -6.58 -3.85 -4.47
N PHE A 75 -7.44 -3.69 -5.47
CA PHE A 75 -8.51 -4.63 -5.76
C PHE A 75 -7.98 -6.03 -6.05
N TRP A 76 -7.01 -6.14 -6.95
CA TRP A 76 -6.40 -7.43 -7.30
C TRP A 76 -5.58 -8.02 -6.14
N ASP A 77 -4.88 -7.20 -5.36
CA ASP A 77 -4.16 -7.65 -4.17
C ASP A 77 -5.12 -8.31 -3.16
N LYS A 78 -6.28 -7.71 -2.89
CA LYS A 78 -7.28 -8.28 -1.97
C LYS A 78 -7.79 -9.65 -2.43
N ILE A 79 -8.04 -9.81 -3.73
CA ILE A 79 -8.51 -11.09 -4.30
C ILE A 79 -7.41 -12.15 -4.22
N GLU A 80 -6.21 -11.83 -4.71
CA GLU A 80 -5.08 -12.77 -4.73
C GLU A 80 -4.64 -13.16 -3.33
N ARG A 81 -4.69 -12.24 -2.37
CA ARG A 81 -4.37 -12.50 -0.97
C ARG A 81 -5.40 -13.43 -0.32
N SER A 82 -6.68 -13.23 -0.60
CA SER A 82 -7.74 -14.13 -0.12
C SER A 82 -7.55 -15.55 -0.68
N HIS A 83 -7.22 -15.65 -1.97
CA HIS A 83 -6.90 -16.93 -2.61
C HIS A 83 -5.62 -17.57 -2.03
N PHE A 84 -4.57 -16.78 -1.78
CA PHE A 84 -3.34 -17.25 -1.13
C PHE A 84 -3.61 -17.77 0.28
N PHE A 85 -4.41 -17.06 1.06
CA PHE A 85 -4.79 -17.45 2.42
C PHE A 85 -5.48 -18.82 2.43
N LEU A 86 -6.50 -19.04 1.59
CA LEU A 86 -7.20 -20.32 1.50
C LEU A 86 -6.23 -21.47 1.17
N ASN A 87 -5.33 -21.25 0.21
CA ASN A 87 -4.30 -22.23 -0.13
C ASN A 87 -3.30 -22.47 1.02
N ALA A 88 -2.97 -21.44 1.80
CA ALA A 88 -2.09 -21.55 2.94
C ALA A 88 -2.72 -22.39 4.06
N ILE A 89 -4.02 -22.19 4.34
CA ILE A 89 -4.77 -23.00 5.32
C ILE A 89 -4.80 -24.47 4.90
N VAL A 90 -5.14 -24.76 3.64
CA VAL A 90 -5.16 -26.13 3.12
C VAL A 90 -3.78 -26.78 3.24
N LYS A 91 -2.70 -26.07 2.89
CA LYS A 91 -1.34 -26.57 3.04
C LYS A 91 -0.98 -26.86 4.50
N CYS A 92 -1.30 -25.95 5.42
CA CYS A 92 -1.06 -26.16 6.84
C CYS A 92 -1.81 -27.39 7.37
N ALA A 93 -3.08 -27.56 6.97
CA ALA A 93 -3.89 -28.71 7.35
C ALA A 93 -3.30 -30.03 6.82
N LEU A 94 -2.90 -30.07 5.54
CA LEU A 94 -2.26 -31.26 4.93
C LEU A 94 -0.89 -31.58 5.54
N SER A 95 -0.18 -30.57 6.03
CA SER A 95 1.09 -30.75 6.75
C SER A 95 0.92 -31.13 8.23
N GLY A 96 -0.31 -31.34 8.71
CA GLY A 96 -0.59 -31.79 10.07
C GLY A 96 -0.49 -30.70 11.14
N HIS A 97 -0.51 -29.41 10.75
CA HIS A 97 -0.55 -28.32 11.74
C HIS A 97 -1.90 -28.32 12.48
N THR A 98 -1.81 -28.23 13.80
CA THR A 98 -2.97 -28.00 14.67
C THR A 98 -3.40 -26.53 14.64
N LEU A 99 -4.65 -26.26 15.07
CA LEU A 99 -5.23 -24.91 15.07
C LEU A 99 -4.49 -23.94 16.00
N ASP A 100 -3.97 -24.44 17.11
CA ASP A 100 -3.17 -23.72 18.10
C ASP A 100 -1.70 -23.56 17.70
N SER A 101 -1.28 -24.13 16.56
CA SER A 101 0.07 -23.93 16.07
C SER A 101 0.32 -22.45 15.78
N ARG A 102 1.52 -21.97 16.14
CA ARG A 102 1.92 -20.57 15.92
C ARG A 102 1.71 -20.11 14.47
N THR A 103 1.98 -20.99 13.51
CA THR A 103 1.79 -20.70 12.08
C THR A 103 0.31 -20.50 11.74
N MET A 104 -0.58 -21.39 12.21
CA MET A 104 -2.01 -21.28 11.95
C MET A 104 -2.60 -20.03 12.61
N MET A 105 -2.25 -19.77 13.87
CA MET A 105 -2.69 -18.55 14.56
C MET A 105 -2.21 -17.28 13.86
N CYS A 106 -0.98 -17.27 13.33
CA CYS A 106 -0.46 -16.13 12.56
C CYS A 106 -1.27 -15.88 11.28
N LEU A 107 -1.63 -16.94 10.56
CA LEU A 107 -2.44 -16.85 9.34
C LEU A 107 -3.87 -16.35 9.63
N LEU A 108 -4.47 -16.80 10.74
CA LEU A 108 -5.85 -16.45 11.13
C LEU A 108 -5.98 -15.04 11.73
N ASN A 109 -4.89 -14.44 12.21
CA ASN A 109 -4.93 -13.17 12.93
C ASN A 109 -5.32 -11.98 12.03
N ASN A 110 -4.76 -11.89 10.82
CA ASN A 110 -5.09 -10.82 9.87
C ASN A 110 -4.87 -11.27 8.42
N PRO A 111 -5.76 -12.13 7.89
CA PRO A 111 -5.53 -12.79 6.61
C PRO A 111 -5.54 -11.83 5.42
N VAL A 112 -6.34 -10.76 5.48
CA VAL A 112 -6.51 -9.82 4.38
C VAL A 112 -6.11 -8.40 4.78
N GLU A 113 -4.85 -8.24 5.20
CA GLU A 113 -4.27 -6.92 5.46
C GLU A 113 -4.04 -6.08 4.19
N ASP A 114 -3.82 -4.77 4.36
CA ASP A 114 -3.49 -3.86 3.25
C ASP A 114 -2.00 -3.84 2.92
N GLY A 115 -1.16 -4.17 3.91
CA GLY A 115 0.30 -4.10 3.81
C GLY A 115 0.85 -5.11 2.80
N GLY A 116 1.93 -4.76 2.13
CA GLY A 116 2.55 -5.60 1.11
C GLY A 116 3.99 -5.21 0.86
N ASN A 117 4.65 -6.01 0.04
CA ASN A 117 6.04 -5.84 -0.32
C ASN A 117 6.21 -5.60 -1.83
N TRP A 118 7.44 -5.23 -2.23
CA TRP A 118 7.77 -4.98 -3.63
C TRP A 118 7.45 -6.17 -4.54
N SER A 119 7.80 -7.39 -4.12
CA SER A 119 7.60 -8.60 -4.93
C SER A 119 6.12 -8.86 -5.19
N MET A 120 5.25 -8.61 -4.22
CA MET A 120 3.80 -8.68 -4.40
C MET A 120 3.31 -7.67 -5.43
N ALA A 121 3.85 -6.44 -5.42
CA ALA A 121 3.47 -5.41 -6.39
C ALA A 121 3.83 -5.86 -7.80
N VAL A 122 5.04 -6.39 -7.97
CA VAL A 122 5.52 -6.92 -9.26
C VAL A 122 4.64 -8.08 -9.73
N ASN A 123 4.22 -8.98 -8.85
CA ASN A 123 3.36 -10.11 -9.21
C ASN A 123 1.99 -9.63 -9.73
N ILE A 124 1.36 -8.70 -9.02
CA ILE A 124 0.07 -8.12 -9.45
C ILE A 124 0.23 -7.37 -10.78
N ILE A 125 1.26 -6.53 -10.90
CA ILE A 125 1.51 -5.75 -12.13
C ILE A 125 1.79 -6.66 -13.34
N LYS A 126 2.56 -7.75 -13.15
CA LYS A 126 2.84 -8.70 -14.24
C LYS A 126 1.58 -9.43 -14.71
N LYS A 127 0.67 -9.75 -13.79
CA LYS A 127 -0.55 -10.51 -14.10
C LYS A 127 -1.70 -9.64 -14.62
N TYR A 128 -1.89 -8.45 -14.04
CA TYR A 128 -3.05 -7.60 -14.27
C TYR A 128 -2.72 -6.26 -14.96
N GLY A 129 -1.43 -5.93 -15.07
CA GLY A 129 -0.99 -4.69 -15.69
C GLY A 129 -1.17 -3.46 -14.83
N LEU A 130 -1.18 -2.30 -15.49
CA LEU A 130 -1.38 -0.99 -14.89
C LEU A 130 -2.51 -0.28 -15.63
N MET A 131 -3.24 0.57 -14.90
CA MET A 131 -4.36 1.33 -15.43
C MET A 131 -4.25 2.80 -14.99
N PRO A 132 -4.58 3.78 -15.84
CA PRO A 132 -4.71 5.17 -15.40
C PRO A 132 -5.78 5.32 -14.31
N LYS A 133 -5.54 6.19 -13.33
CA LYS A 133 -6.48 6.46 -12.23
C LYS A 133 -7.86 6.94 -12.70
N LEU A 134 -7.93 7.61 -13.85
CA LEU A 134 -9.19 8.07 -14.44
C LEU A 134 -10.11 6.93 -14.87
N ASN A 135 -9.55 5.79 -15.28
CA ASN A 135 -10.32 4.64 -15.72
C ASN A 135 -10.77 3.74 -14.55
N PHE A 136 -10.09 3.83 -13.41
CA PHE A 136 -10.45 3.11 -12.20
C PHE A 136 -10.20 4.01 -10.98
N PRO A 137 -11.19 4.84 -10.60
CA PRO A 137 -11.03 5.81 -9.53
C PRO A 137 -11.03 5.15 -8.15
N GLU A 138 -10.64 5.93 -7.14
CA GLU A 138 -10.77 5.53 -5.74
C GLU A 138 -12.24 5.39 -5.34
N SER A 139 -12.53 4.41 -4.48
CA SER A 139 -13.84 4.19 -3.87
C SER A 139 -13.81 4.58 -2.38
N TYR A 140 -14.95 4.44 -1.69
CA TYR A 140 -15.00 4.60 -0.24
C TYR A 140 -14.08 3.57 0.44
N ASN A 141 -14.18 2.30 0.05
CA ASN A 141 -13.42 1.20 0.65
C ASN A 141 -11.93 1.23 0.33
N SER A 142 -11.53 1.83 -0.81
CA SER A 142 -10.11 2.00 -1.10
C SER A 142 -9.49 3.10 -0.23
N ASN A 143 -10.26 4.16 0.07
CA ASN A 143 -9.83 5.26 0.93
C ASN A 143 -9.93 4.95 2.44
N LYS A 144 -10.82 4.03 2.83
CA LYS A 144 -11.05 3.60 4.21
C LYS A 144 -11.32 2.10 4.23
N SER A 145 -10.25 1.32 4.35
CA SER A 145 -10.27 -0.13 4.13
C SER A 145 -10.67 -0.95 5.36
N THR A 146 -10.73 -0.36 6.55
CA THR A 146 -11.01 -1.07 7.81
C THR A 146 -12.25 -1.95 7.72
N GLN A 147 -13.40 -1.39 7.33
CA GLN A 147 -14.66 -2.15 7.26
C GLN A 147 -14.61 -3.28 6.22
N LEU A 148 -13.93 -3.06 5.09
CA LEU A 148 -13.74 -4.10 4.08
C LEU A 148 -12.89 -5.25 4.65
N ASN A 149 -11.80 -4.91 5.34
CA ASN A 149 -10.91 -5.89 5.96
C ASN A 149 -11.62 -6.66 7.08
N ASP A 150 -12.42 -6.00 7.91
CA ASP A 150 -13.20 -6.65 8.96
C ASP A 150 -14.17 -7.69 8.39
N VAL A 151 -14.90 -7.34 7.32
CA VAL A 151 -15.81 -8.26 6.65
C VAL A 151 -15.04 -9.43 6.03
N LEU A 152 -13.96 -9.17 5.30
CA LEU A 152 -13.16 -10.22 4.66
C LEU A 152 -12.53 -11.16 5.69
N ASN A 153 -11.95 -10.61 6.75
CA ASN A 153 -11.35 -11.37 7.85
C ASN A 153 -12.41 -12.20 8.59
N SER A 154 -13.62 -11.67 8.82
CA SER A 154 -14.72 -12.42 9.46
C SER A 154 -15.19 -13.63 8.64
N LYS A 155 -15.05 -13.59 7.32
CA LYS A 155 -15.40 -14.71 6.43
C LYS A 155 -14.24 -15.69 6.23
N ALA A 156 -13.01 -15.23 6.43
CA ALA A 156 -11.80 -16.04 6.36
C ALA A 156 -11.56 -16.84 7.65
N SER A 157 -11.94 -16.27 8.80
CA SER A 157 -11.81 -16.87 10.12
C SER A 157 -13.18 -17.36 10.60
N ILE A 158 -13.66 -18.47 10.02
CA ILE A 158 -14.84 -19.22 10.51
C ILE A 158 -14.36 -20.30 11.48
#